data_AF-A0A285VLC3-F1
#
_entry.id   AF-A0A285VLC3-F1
#
_cell.length_a   1.000
_cell.length_b   1.000
_cell.length_c   1.000
_cell.angle_alpha   90.00
_cell.angle_beta   90.00
_cell.angle_gamma   90.00
#
_symmetry.space_group_name_H-M   'P 1'
#
loop_
_entity.id
_entity.type
_entity.pdbx_description
1 polymer ?
#
loop_
_entity_poly.entity_id
_entity_poly.type
_entity_poly.pdbx_seq_one_letter_code
_entity_poly.pdbx_strand_id
1 'polypeptide(L)'
;MSLPTALVVEADGGSRGNPGVAGYGALVRDARTGEVLAERAAPLGRASNNVAEYEGLVAGLQAVLDLDLAAGAVIEVRMDSKLVVEQMSGRWKIKHADMQRLALTARRLVDRVQAEGGSVDFRWIPRERNKAADALSNVGMDGRTVRRDLPAREGDADGVGGDAGAGPRAGEGDGVGVRVGDGVGDGDGVGVGSGTDRPTFGVGRVPLSDVYVSDETVPTLEGQTRLILVRHGVTDFTESHRLDGRGGADPELNDTGLRQARAAAAAVAELVARSEIGPVRVVSSSLRRARQTGQAIADALGVEREQDADWDEQSFGSWDGLSMGQLMGSRPEELLRLRNDPEWAPDGGESRRQLDARVGAALGRAIARGGTVVVATHRVVLMSVLCRLLDIDANRAWSVATAPTSLTAIEVWPDGGVQVAFVNDTHHLLGLV
;
A
#
# COMPACT_ATOMS: atom_id res chain seq x y z
N MET A 1 -6.32 -26.44 26.97
CA MET A 1 -7.20 -26.64 25.80
C MET A 1 -6.35 -27.21 24.68
N SER A 2 -6.84 -28.23 23.97
CA SER A 2 -6.16 -28.67 22.74
C SER A 2 -6.39 -27.59 21.69
N LEU A 3 -5.32 -27.06 21.11
CA LEU A 3 -5.43 -26.11 20.00
C LEU A 3 -6.19 -26.76 18.84
N PRO A 4 -7.03 -26.01 18.10
CA PRO A 4 -7.81 -26.56 17.00
C PRO A 4 -6.89 -27.06 15.89
N THR A 5 -7.11 -28.29 15.45
CA THR A 5 -6.31 -28.96 14.39
C THR A 5 -7.01 -28.98 13.04
N ALA A 6 -8.29 -28.60 12.97
CA ALA A 6 -9.05 -28.56 11.73
C ALA A 6 -9.95 -27.32 11.71
N LEU A 7 -9.77 -26.47 10.70
CA LEU A 7 -10.44 -25.17 10.58
C LEU A 7 -11.13 -25.04 9.23
N VAL A 8 -12.25 -24.32 9.22
CA VAL A 8 -12.93 -23.88 7.99
C VAL A 8 -12.89 -22.37 7.94
N VAL A 9 -12.39 -21.82 6.83
CA VAL A 9 -12.48 -20.38 6.53
C VAL A 9 -13.60 -20.18 5.52
N GLU A 10 -14.60 -19.38 5.86
CA GLU A 10 -15.65 -18.97 4.94
C GLU A 10 -15.44 -17.48 4.63
N ALA A 11 -15.33 -17.12 3.34
CA ALA A 11 -15.05 -15.75 2.93
C ALA A 11 -15.90 -15.33 1.73
N ASP A 12 -16.24 -14.04 1.69
CA ASP A 12 -17.02 -13.40 0.63
C ASP A 12 -16.68 -11.90 0.52
N GLY A 13 -17.06 -11.29 -0.60
CA GLY A 13 -16.97 -9.86 -0.80
C GLY A 13 -17.95 -9.35 -1.85
N GLY A 14 -18.45 -8.14 -1.64
CA GLY A 14 -19.44 -7.53 -2.53
C GLY A 14 -19.13 -6.08 -2.86
N SER A 15 -19.73 -5.61 -3.96
CA SER A 15 -19.73 -4.21 -4.39
C SER A 15 -21.13 -3.78 -4.88
N ARG A 16 -21.66 -2.68 -4.32
CA ARG A 16 -22.92 -2.05 -4.75
C ARG A 16 -22.66 -1.13 -5.95
N GLY A 17 -23.02 -1.63 -7.13
CA GLY A 17 -22.53 -1.14 -8.42
C GLY A 17 -21.10 -1.65 -8.64
N ASN A 18 -20.78 -2.36 -9.71
CA ASN A 18 -19.47 -3.03 -9.86
C ASN A 18 -18.65 -2.34 -10.97
N PRO A 19 -17.64 -1.49 -10.64
CA PRO A 19 -17.12 -1.15 -9.31
C PRO A 19 -17.90 -0.03 -8.59
N GLY A 20 -17.93 -0.09 -7.26
CA GLY A 20 -18.81 0.73 -6.40
C GLY A 20 -18.54 0.47 -4.92
N VAL A 21 -19.49 0.81 -4.03
CA VAL A 21 -19.26 0.71 -2.58
C VAL A 21 -19.08 -0.75 -2.18
N ALA A 22 -17.90 -1.09 -1.71
CA ALA A 22 -17.47 -2.45 -1.51
C ALA A 22 -17.07 -2.76 -0.06
N GLY A 23 -17.15 -4.03 0.30
CA GLY A 23 -16.76 -4.55 1.60
C GLY A 23 -16.56 -6.05 1.53
N TYR A 24 -15.76 -6.57 2.47
CA TYR A 24 -15.50 -8.00 2.59
C TYR A 24 -16.03 -8.55 3.91
N GLY A 25 -16.22 -9.87 3.94
CA GLY A 25 -16.57 -10.64 5.13
C GLY A 25 -15.82 -11.96 5.16
N ALA A 26 -15.32 -12.34 6.32
CA ALA A 26 -14.71 -13.64 6.52
C ALA A 26 -14.92 -14.14 7.96
N LEU A 27 -14.99 -15.45 8.13
CA LEU A 27 -15.05 -16.09 9.42
C LEU A 27 -14.23 -17.38 9.44
N VAL A 28 -13.73 -17.73 10.62
CA VAL A 28 -13.00 -18.98 10.88
C VAL A 28 -13.84 -19.81 11.84
N ARG A 29 -14.03 -21.09 11.52
CA ARG A 29 -14.74 -22.05 12.37
C ARG A 29 -13.85 -23.24 12.72
N ASP A 30 -14.07 -23.81 13.89
CA ASP A 30 -13.60 -25.17 14.18
C ASP A 30 -14.38 -26.16 13.29
N ALA A 31 -13.66 -26.98 12.52
CA ALA A 31 -14.27 -27.87 11.54
C ALA A 31 -15.03 -29.05 12.19
N ARG A 32 -14.70 -29.40 13.46
CA ARG A 32 -15.37 -30.47 14.21
C ARG A 32 -16.62 -29.97 14.91
N THR A 33 -16.57 -28.81 15.56
CA THR A 33 -17.68 -28.30 16.38
C THR A 33 -18.59 -27.35 15.60
N GLY A 34 -18.08 -26.73 14.53
CA GLY A 34 -18.78 -25.68 13.78
C GLY A 34 -18.78 -24.32 14.48
N GLU A 35 -18.16 -24.21 15.66
CA GLU A 35 -18.06 -22.98 16.44
C GLU A 35 -17.27 -21.90 15.69
N VAL A 36 -17.75 -20.66 15.71
CA VAL A 36 -17.03 -19.51 15.12
C VAL A 36 -15.93 -19.10 16.09
N LEU A 37 -14.69 -19.16 15.62
CA LEU A 37 -13.50 -18.76 16.38
C LEU A 37 -13.10 -17.32 16.07
N ALA A 38 -13.34 -16.85 14.84
CA ALA A 38 -13.04 -15.49 14.45
C ALA A 38 -14.01 -14.95 13.40
N GLU A 39 -14.28 -13.64 13.44
CA GLU A 39 -15.00 -12.89 12.42
C GLU A 39 -14.18 -11.67 11.98
N ARG A 40 -14.22 -11.37 10.69
CA ARG A 40 -13.61 -10.20 10.05
C ARG A 40 -14.59 -9.59 9.05
N ALA A 41 -14.72 -8.28 9.07
CA ALA A 41 -15.39 -7.51 8.02
C ALA A 41 -14.84 -6.09 7.99
N ALA A 42 -14.74 -5.46 6.82
CA ALA A 42 -14.39 -4.05 6.73
C ALA A 42 -14.88 -3.41 5.42
N PRO A 43 -15.09 -2.08 5.39
CA PRO A 43 -15.31 -1.34 4.17
C PRO A 43 -14.04 -1.26 3.32
N LEU A 44 -14.20 -1.35 2.00
CA LEU A 44 -13.11 -1.24 1.01
C LEU A 44 -13.19 0.07 0.20
N GLY A 45 -14.14 0.95 0.51
CA GLY A 45 -14.41 2.13 -0.31
C GLY A 45 -14.98 1.73 -1.67
N ARG A 46 -14.33 2.14 -2.76
CA ARG A 46 -14.79 1.81 -4.12
C ARG A 46 -13.92 0.71 -4.74
N ALA A 47 -14.48 -0.50 -4.91
CA ALA A 47 -13.78 -1.64 -5.49
C ALA A 47 -14.70 -2.49 -6.39
N SER A 48 -14.16 -3.52 -7.04
CA SER A 48 -14.97 -4.51 -7.77
C SER A 48 -15.32 -5.71 -6.88
N ASN A 49 -16.33 -6.50 -7.28
CA ASN A 49 -16.71 -7.72 -6.56
C ASN A 49 -15.51 -8.65 -6.35
N ASN A 50 -14.76 -8.97 -7.41
CA ASN A 50 -13.64 -9.91 -7.32
C ASN A 50 -12.50 -9.39 -6.42
N VAL A 51 -12.29 -8.07 -6.37
CA VAL A 51 -11.33 -7.47 -5.43
C VAL A 51 -11.83 -7.66 -4.00
N ALA A 52 -13.11 -7.39 -3.74
CA ALA A 52 -13.70 -7.60 -2.42
C ALA A 52 -13.66 -9.07 -1.97
N GLU A 53 -13.95 -10.03 -2.87
CA GLU A 53 -13.87 -11.46 -2.58
C GLU A 53 -12.43 -11.88 -2.20
N TYR A 54 -11.43 -11.37 -2.92
CA TYR A 54 -10.02 -11.62 -2.61
C TYR A 54 -9.59 -11.01 -1.27
N GLU A 55 -10.05 -9.81 -0.95
CA GLU A 55 -9.80 -9.17 0.35
C GLU A 55 -10.43 -9.99 1.49
N GLY A 56 -11.63 -10.53 1.29
CA GLY A 56 -12.28 -11.47 2.22
C GLY A 56 -11.42 -12.71 2.46
N LEU A 57 -10.88 -13.31 1.39
CA LEU A 57 -9.97 -14.45 1.51
C LEU A 57 -8.72 -14.10 2.34
N VAL A 58 -8.07 -12.98 2.03
CA VAL A 58 -6.85 -12.53 2.74
C VAL A 58 -7.15 -12.32 4.22
N ALA A 59 -8.26 -11.66 4.55
CA ALA A 59 -8.68 -11.43 5.92
C ALA A 59 -8.98 -12.74 6.68
N GLY A 60 -9.59 -13.72 6.01
CA GLY A 60 -9.87 -15.04 6.58
C GLY A 60 -8.59 -15.84 6.88
N LEU A 61 -7.64 -15.86 5.96
CA LEU A 61 -6.34 -16.51 6.16
C LEU A 61 -5.50 -15.81 7.24
N GLN A 62 -5.55 -14.48 7.32
CA GLN A 62 -4.89 -13.75 8.40
C GLN A 62 -5.54 -14.07 9.76
N ALA A 63 -6.88 -14.18 9.83
CA ALA A 63 -7.57 -14.56 11.06
C ALA A 63 -7.18 -15.97 11.55
N VAL A 64 -6.87 -16.91 10.64
CA VAL A 64 -6.32 -18.21 11.00
C VAL A 64 -4.96 -18.08 11.70
N LEU A 65 -4.05 -17.26 11.18
CA LEU A 65 -2.73 -17.04 11.78
C LEU A 65 -2.81 -16.27 13.10
N ASP A 66 -3.88 -15.50 13.32
CA ASP A 66 -4.13 -14.82 14.60
C ASP A 66 -4.59 -15.80 15.71
N LEU A 67 -4.95 -17.06 15.38
CA LEU A 67 -5.64 -18.01 16.29
C LEU A 67 -4.73 -19.05 17.00
N ASP A 68 -3.41 -18.86 17.09
CA ASP A 68 -2.46 -19.80 17.74
C ASP A 68 -2.72 -21.28 17.35
N LEU A 69 -2.29 -21.67 16.14
CA LEU A 69 -2.61 -22.97 15.56
C LEU A 69 -1.91 -24.14 16.27
N ALA A 70 -2.58 -25.29 16.29
CA ALA A 70 -1.91 -26.56 16.57
C ALA A 70 -0.93 -26.90 15.43
N ALA A 71 0.21 -27.50 15.76
CA ALA A 71 1.09 -28.09 14.75
C ALA A 71 0.31 -29.11 13.91
N GLY A 72 0.36 -28.97 12.58
CA GLY A 72 -0.40 -29.84 11.68
C GLY A 72 -1.85 -29.40 11.42
N ALA A 73 -2.22 -28.15 11.71
CA ALA A 73 -3.57 -27.66 11.45
C ALA A 73 -3.97 -27.76 9.97
N VAL A 74 -5.16 -28.30 9.69
CA VAL A 74 -5.73 -28.42 8.35
C VAL A 74 -6.79 -27.33 8.15
N ILE A 75 -6.57 -26.45 7.18
CA ILE A 75 -7.45 -25.33 6.86
C ILE A 75 -8.17 -25.62 5.53
N GLU A 76 -9.51 -25.69 5.55
CA GLU A 76 -10.32 -25.70 4.33
C GLU A 76 -10.94 -24.31 4.11
N VAL A 77 -10.46 -23.61 3.08
CA VAL A 77 -11.04 -22.35 2.62
C VAL A 77 -12.23 -22.64 1.71
N ARG A 78 -13.39 -22.10 2.07
CA ARG A 78 -14.66 -22.21 1.35
C ARG A 78 -15.12 -20.83 0.87
N MET A 79 -15.36 -20.72 -0.42
CA MET A 79 -15.90 -19.50 -1.04
C MET A 79 -16.88 -19.87 -2.15
N ASP A 80 -17.87 -19.02 -2.38
CA ASP A 80 -18.79 -19.13 -3.53
C ASP A 80 -18.27 -18.44 -4.79
N SER A 81 -17.14 -17.72 -4.69
CA SER A 81 -16.36 -17.26 -5.84
C SER A 81 -15.56 -18.41 -6.47
N LYS A 82 -16.13 -19.01 -7.53
CA LYS A 82 -15.42 -20.02 -8.33
C LYS A 82 -14.13 -19.45 -8.94
N LEU A 83 -14.13 -18.17 -9.30
CA LEU A 83 -12.96 -17.49 -9.84
C LEU A 83 -11.79 -17.51 -8.85
N VAL A 84 -12.01 -17.04 -7.62
CA VAL A 84 -10.96 -16.96 -6.59
C VAL A 84 -10.46 -18.35 -6.23
N VAL A 85 -11.37 -19.32 -6.04
CA VAL A 85 -11.01 -20.71 -5.71
C VAL A 85 -10.11 -21.33 -6.79
N GLU A 86 -10.49 -21.23 -8.07
CA GLU A 86 -9.73 -21.82 -9.17
C GLU A 86 -8.38 -21.14 -9.40
N GLN A 87 -8.31 -19.82 -9.18
CA GLN A 87 -7.08 -19.03 -9.28
C GLN A 87 -6.11 -19.34 -8.14
N MET A 88 -6.61 -19.48 -6.91
CA MET A 88 -5.79 -19.84 -5.75
C MET A 88 -5.35 -21.29 -5.76
N SER A 89 -6.17 -22.19 -6.32
CA SER A 89 -5.78 -23.57 -6.59
C SER A 89 -4.77 -23.72 -7.74
N GLY A 90 -4.37 -22.63 -8.40
CA GLY A 90 -3.42 -22.65 -9.53
C GLY A 90 -3.97 -23.19 -10.85
N ARG A 91 -5.27 -23.55 -10.91
CA ARG A 91 -5.91 -24.08 -12.12
C ARG A 91 -6.20 -22.98 -13.13
N TRP A 92 -6.53 -21.78 -12.68
CA TRP A 92 -6.86 -20.65 -13.55
C TRP A 92 -5.82 -19.53 -13.45
N LYS A 93 -5.52 -18.91 -14.59
CA LYS A 93 -4.61 -17.76 -14.65
C LYS A 93 -5.30 -16.51 -14.11
N ILE A 94 -4.57 -15.75 -13.31
CA ILE A 94 -5.01 -14.44 -12.82
C ILE A 94 -4.49 -13.38 -13.78
N LYS A 95 -5.40 -12.72 -14.50
CA LYS A 95 -5.03 -11.71 -15.51
C LYS A 95 -5.05 -10.28 -14.97
N HIS A 96 -5.99 -9.97 -14.07
CA HIS A 96 -6.16 -8.62 -13.55
C HIS A 96 -5.10 -8.30 -12.51
N ALA A 97 -4.40 -7.17 -12.66
CA ALA A 97 -3.25 -6.81 -11.81
C ALA A 97 -3.63 -6.70 -10.31
N ASP A 98 -4.84 -6.22 -10.00
CA ASP A 98 -5.30 -6.10 -8.60
C ASP A 98 -5.53 -7.48 -7.96
N MET A 99 -6.15 -8.41 -8.70
CA MET A 99 -6.32 -9.79 -8.24
C MET A 99 -4.97 -10.52 -8.14
N GLN A 100 -4.02 -10.24 -9.03
CA GLN A 100 -2.67 -10.82 -8.92
C GLN A 100 -1.98 -10.41 -7.61
N ARG A 101 -2.08 -9.14 -7.20
CA ARG A 101 -1.51 -8.67 -5.93
C ARG A 101 -2.17 -9.32 -4.72
N LEU A 102 -3.50 -9.42 -4.73
CA LEU A 102 -4.24 -10.05 -3.64
C LEU A 102 -3.97 -11.55 -3.56
N ALA A 103 -3.85 -12.23 -4.71
CA ALA A 103 -3.47 -13.64 -4.76
C ALA A 103 -2.05 -13.89 -4.25
N LEU A 104 -1.10 -13.00 -4.54
CA LEU A 104 0.24 -13.09 -3.96
C LEU A 104 0.21 -12.92 -2.44
N THR A 105 -0.61 -12.00 -1.94
CA THR A 105 -0.80 -11.81 -0.49
C THR A 105 -1.40 -13.06 0.16
N ALA A 106 -2.48 -13.60 -0.42
CA ALA A 106 -3.09 -14.84 0.04
C ALA A 106 -2.11 -16.02 -0.01
N ARG A 107 -1.28 -16.14 -1.06
CA ARG A 107 -0.24 -17.19 -1.15
C ARG A 107 0.79 -17.09 -0.04
N ARG A 108 1.28 -15.88 0.26
CA ARG A 108 2.21 -15.69 1.40
C ARG A 108 1.61 -16.11 2.74
N LEU A 109 0.32 -15.89 2.94
CA LEU A 109 -0.37 -16.36 4.15
C LEU A 109 -0.48 -17.90 4.17
N VAL A 110 -0.76 -18.52 3.02
CA VAL A 110 -0.71 -19.99 2.89
C VAL A 110 0.69 -20.53 3.19
N ASP A 111 1.75 -19.91 2.65
CA ASP A 111 3.14 -20.31 2.88
C ASP A 111 3.49 -20.22 4.38
N ARG A 112 2.98 -19.20 5.09
CA ARG A 112 3.13 -19.09 6.55
C ARG A 112 2.44 -20.22 7.31
N VAL A 113 1.18 -20.53 6.96
CA VAL A 113 0.46 -21.68 7.55
C VAL A 113 1.23 -22.98 7.31
N GLN A 114 1.80 -23.17 6.12
CA GLN A 114 2.61 -24.34 5.79
C GLN A 114 3.94 -24.37 6.55
N ALA A 115 4.57 -23.22 6.77
CA ALA A 115 5.80 -23.12 7.57
C ALA A 115 5.57 -23.49 9.04
N GLU A 116 4.37 -23.27 9.57
CA GLU A 116 3.94 -23.72 10.91
C GLU A 116 3.50 -25.20 10.93
N GLY A 117 3.67 -25.91 9.80
CA GLY A 117 3.37 -27.32 9.64
C GLY A 117 1.91 -27.62 9.28
N GLY A 118 1.09 -26.61 9.01
CA GLY A 118 -0.30 -26.75 8.58
C GLY A 118 -0.47 -26.98 7.07
N SER A 119 -1.72 -27.12 6.63
CA SER A 119 -2.08 -27.21 5.21
C SER A 119 -3.31 -26.36 4.88
N VAL A 120 -3.40 -25.88 3.64
CA VAL A 120 -4.53 -25.08 3.16
C VAL A 120 -5.06 -25.65 1.86
N ASP A 121 -6.36 -25.94 1.82
CA ASP A 121 -7.08 -26.37 0.62
C ASP A 121 -8.20 -25.38 0.28
N PHE A 122 -8.44 -25.18 -1.03
CA PHE A 122 -9.47 -24.29 -1.54
C PHE A 122 -10.63 -25.08 -2.12
N ARG A 123 -11.85 -24.80 -1.66
CA ARG A 123 -13.08 -25.45 -2.10
C ARG A 123 -14.14 -24.42 -2.48
N TRP A 124 -14.69 -24.60 -3.67
CA TRP A 124 -15.87 -23.85 -4.07
C TRP A 124 -17.12 -24.42 -3.40
N ILE A 125 -17.99 -23.55 -2.89
CA ILE A 125 -19.29 -23.93 -2.33
C ILE A 125 -20.42 -23.11 -3.00
N PRO A 126 -21.64 -23.66 -3.11
CA PRO A 126 -22.80 -22.88 -3.54
C PRO A 126 -23.09 -21.69 -2.60
N ARG A 127 -23.61 -20.59 -3.16
CA ARG A 127 -23.88 -19.33 -2.43
C ARG A 127 -24.82 -19.52 -1.24
N GLU A 128 -25.80 -20.41 -1.35
CA GLU A 128 -26.72 -20.74 -0.25
C GLU A 128 -26.02 -21.34 0.98
N ARG A 129 -24.78 -21.82 0.81
CA ARG A 129 -23.91 -22.33 1.88
C ARG A 129 -22.90 -21.30 2.40
N ASN A 130 -22.75 -20.13 1.76
CA ASN A 130 -21.80 -19.08 2.17
C ASN A 130 -22.49 -17.87 2.86
N LYS A 131 -23.72 -18.05 3.37
CA LYS A 131 -24.56 -16.96 3.90
C LYS A 131 -23.93 -16.16 5.06
N ALA A 132 -23.11 -16.80 5.88
CA ALA A 132 -22.46 -16.12 7.01
C ALA A 132 -21.40 -15.12 6.55
N ALA A 133 -20.57 -15.49 5.56
CA ALA A 133 -19.59 -14.58 4.98
C ALA A 133 -20.26 -13.47 4.17
N ASP A 134 -21.34 -13.77 3.43
CA ASP A 134 -22.16 -12.78 2.71
C ASP A 134 -22.82 -11.76 3.66
N ALA A 135 -23.31 -12.20 4.82
CA ALA A 135 -23.82 -11.29 5.83
C ALA A 135 -22.72 -10.34 6.35
N LEU A 136 -21.51 -10.86 6.59
CA LEU A 136 -20.36 -10.05 7.00
C LEU A 136 -19.89 -9.09 5.89
N SER A 137 -19.90 -9.51 4.63
CA SER A 137 -19.53 -8.65 3.50
C SER A 137 -20.50 -7.47 3.34
N ASN A 138 -21.79 -7.70 3.58
CA ASN A 138 -22.79 -6.63 3.67
C ASN A 138 -22.53 -5.65 4.82
N VAL A 139 -22.11 -6.14 6.00
CA VAL A 139 -21.69 -5.27 7.11
C VAL A 139 -20.53 -4.36 6.68
N GLY A 140 -19.55 -4.90 5.95
CA GLY A 140 -18.46 -4.15 5.35
C GLY A 140 -18.95 -3.10 4.33
N MET A 141 -19.84 -3.47 3.42
CA MET A 141 -20.44 -2.55 2.45
C MET A 141 -21.30 -1.44 3.09
N ASP A 142 -21.82 -1.67 4.30
CA ASP A 142 -22.52 -0.65 5.11
C ASP A 142 -21.56 0.28 5.87
N GLY A 143 -20.25 0.15 5.67
CA GLY A 143 -19.24 1.01 6.30
C GLY A 143 -18.76 0.55 7.67
N ARG A 144 -19.14 -0.64 8.13
CA ARG A 144 -18.79 -1.14 9.48
C ARG A 144 -17.62 -2.10 9.43
N THR A 145 -16.77 -2.02 10.45
CA THR A 145 -15.64 -2.95 10.65
C THR A 145 -15.96 -3.93 11.78
N VAL A 146 -15.70 -5.21 11.54
CA VAL A 146 -15.81 -6.29 12.53
C VAL A 146 -14.43 -6.94 12.66
N ARG A 147 -13.93 -7.02 13.90
CA ARG A 147 -12.81 -7.89 14.28
C ARG A 147 -13.15 -8.50 15.62
N ARG A 148 -13.46 -9.79 15.63
CA ARG A 148 -13.83 -10.52 16.85
C ARG A 148 -13.09 -11.84 16.85
N ASP A 149 -12.44 -12.13 17.97
CA ASP A 149 -11.86 -13.43 18.27
C ASP A 149 -12.68 -13.98 19.45
N LEU A 150 -13.34 -15.11 19.23
CA LEU A 150 -14.29 -15.69 20.17
C LEU A 150 -13.60 -16.84 20.90
N PRO A 151 -13.65 -16.89 22.25
CA PRO A 151 -13.11 -18.01 22.98
C PRO A 151 -13.95 -19.26 22.68
N ALA A 152 -13.28 -20.37 22.33
CA ALA A 152 -13.93 -21.67 22.23
C ALA A 152 -14.55 -21.99 23.61
N ARG A 153 -15.88 -22.12 23.68
CA ARG A 153 -16.53 -22.48 24.95
C ARG A 153 -16.06 -23.87 25.40
N GLU A 154 -15.76 -23.99 26.68
CA GLU A 154 -15.45 -25.26 27.34
C GLU A 154 -16.55 -26.29 27.02
N GLY A 155 -16.13 -27.49 26.65
CA GLY A 155 -17.04 -28.55 26.25
C GLY A 155 -17.96 -28.97 27.39
N ASP A 156 -19.27 -28.87 27.16
CA ASP A 156 -20.25 -29.54 27.99
C ASP A 156 -20.34 -31.01 27.56
N ALA A 157 -19.71 -31.87 28.35
CA ALA A 157 -20.13 -33.26 28.49
C ALA A 157 -21.20 -33.33 29.60
N ASP A 158 -22.37 -33.80 29.19
CA ASP A 158 -23.46 -34.42 29.96
C ASP A 158 -24.14 -33.64 31.11
N GLY A 159 -25.47 -33.44 30.94
CA GLY A 159 -26.39 -33.89 31.98
C GLY A 159 -27.65 -33.07 32.29
N VAL A 160 -28.73 -33.34 31.53
CA VAL A 160 -30.12 -33.54 31.98
C VAL A 160 -30.91 -32.43 32.71
N GLY A 161 -32.04 -32.07 32.10
CA GLY A 161 -33.33 -31.74 32.75
C GLY A 161 -33.73 -30.26 32.66
N GLY A 162 -34.91 -29.85 32.22
CA GLY A 162 -36.11 -30.55 31.76
C GLY A 162 -37.15 -29.51 31.32
N ASP A 163 -37.95 -29.93 30.34
CA ASP A 163 -39.33 -29.61 29.98
C ASP A 163 -39.98 -28.21 30.13
N ALA A 164 -40.85 -27.98 29.14
CA ALA A 164 -42.12 -27.25 29.15
C ALA A 164 -42.13 -25.73 28.85
N GLY A 165 -42.67 -25.42 27.67
CA GLY A 165 -44.01 -24.83 27.64
C GLY A 165 -44.17 -23.42 27.04
N ALA A 166 -44.95 -23.39 25.97
CA ALA A 166 -45.92 -22.34 25.60
C ALA A 166 -45.40 -20.98 25.05
N GLY A 167 -45.86 -20.64 23.83
CA GLY A 167 -46.08 -19.24 23.42
C GLY A 167 -47.25 -18.60 24.21
N PRO A 168 -47.82 -17.44 23.82
CA PRO A 168 -47.79 -16.84 22.48
C PRO A 168 -47.83 -15.27 22.41
N ARG A 169 -48.05 -14.74 21.19
CA ARG A 169 -48.62 -13.42 20.80
C ARG A 169 -47.72 -12.19 20.94
N ALA A 170 -47.89 -11.06 20.23
CA ALA A 170 -48.57 -10.59 19.02
C ALA A 170 -48.34 -9.05 19.01
N GLY A 171 -48.41 -8.39 17.86
CA GLY A 171 -48.35 -6.91 17.73
C GLY A 171 -47.58 -6.52 16.47
N GLU A 172 -48.17 -6.57 15.27
CA GLU A 172 -49.00 -5.52 14.65
C GLU A 172 -48.35 -4.13 14.61
N GLY A 173 -48.19 -3.62 13.39
CA GLY A 173 -47.72 -2.27 13.08
C GLY A 173 -47.45 -2.12 11.59
N ASP A 174 -48.47 -1.68 10.85
CA ASP A 174 -48.52 -1.24 9.45
C ASP A 174 -47.22 -0.58 8.95
N GLY A 175 -46.77 -0.73 7.70
CA GLY A 175 -47.52 -0.69 6.45
C GLY A 175 -47.08 0.56 5.68
N VAL A 176 -46.57 0.37 4.46
CA VAL A 176 -46.78 1.17 3.22
C VAL A 176 -45.80 0.64 2.19
N GLY A 177 -46.33 -0.05 1.18
CA GLY A 177 -45.57 -0.52 0.04
C GLY A 177 -45.45 0.54 -1.05
N VAL A 178 -44.44 0.36 -1.90
CA VAL A 178 -44.51 0.73 -3.32
C VAL A 178 -43.82 -0.38 -4.11
N ARG A 179 -44.60 -1.03 -4.98
CA ARG A 179 -44.13 -1.94 -6.04
C ARG A 179 -44.05 -1.16 -7.34
N VAL A 180 -42.93 -1.29 -8.05
CA VAL A 180 -42.79 -1.28 -9.51
C VAL A 180 -41.48 -2.03 -9.76
N GLY A 181 -41.31 -3.06 -10.58
CA GLY A 181 -42.07 -3.63 -11.68
C GLY A 181 -41.00 -4.24 -12.59
N ASP A 182 -41.09 -5.54 -12.86
CA ASP A 182 -40.12 -6.34 -13.62
C ASP A 182 -39.92 -5.85 -15.06
N GLY A 183 -38.73 -6.10 -15.61
CA GLY A 183 -38.40 -5.85 -17.01
C GLY A 183 -37.14 -6.60 -17.45
N VAL A 184 -37.34 -7.83 -17.92
CA VAL A 184 -36.37 -8.75 -18.54
C VAL A 184 -35.85 -8.19 -19.87
N GLY A 185 -34.60 -8.50 -20.23
CA GLY A 185 -34.08 -8.28 -21.58
C GLY A 185 -32.71 -8.91 -21.81
N ASP A 186 -32.74 -10.16 -22.27
CA ASP A 186 -31.64 -10.90 -22.90
C ASP A 186 -30.97 -10.13 -24.05
N GLY A 187 -29.70 -10.45 -24.34
CA GLY A 187 -29.06 -9.93 -25.56
C GLY A 187 -27.59 -10.26 -25.67
N ASP A 188 -27.32 -11.49 -26.12
CA ASP A 188 -26.05 -12.02 -26.62
C ASP A 188 -25.27 -11.08 -27.55
N GLY A 189 -23.96 -11.38 -27.67
CA GLY A 189 -23.42 -11.54 -29.02
C GLY A 189 -22.29 -10.62 -29.43
N VAL A 190 -21.07 -11.02 -29.04
CA VAL A 190 -19.90 -11.22 -29.92
C VAL A 190 -19.62 -10.15 -30.99
N GLY A 191 -18.47 -9.49 -30.84
CA GLY A 191 -17.84 -8.69 -31.90
C GLY A 191 -16.33 -8.56 -31.67
N VAL A 192 -15.62 -9.69 -31.72
CA VAL A 192 -14.15 -9.75 -31.76
C VAL A 192 -13.70 -9.24 -33.13
N GLY A 193 -13.15 -8.02 -33.18
CA GLY A 193 -12.21 -7.58 -34.21
C GLY A 193 -10.85 -7.36 -33.54
N SER A 194 -9.96 -8.34 -33.55
CA SER A 194 -8.88 -8.48 -34.54
C SER A 194 -8.06 -7.19 -34.74
N GLY A 195 -7.40 -6.75 -33.68
CA GLY A 195 -6.34 -5.75 -33.72
C GLY A 195 -5.27 -6.17 -32.71
N THR A 196 -4.19 -6.72 -33.24
CA THR A 196 -3.01 -7.15 -32.47
C THR A 196 -2.37 -5.97 -31.78
N ASP A 197 -2.63 -5.78 -30.48
CA ASP A 197 -1.71 -5.00 -29.65
C ASP A 197 -1.56 -5.65 -28.28
N ARG A 198 -0.52 -6.48 -28.22
CA ARG A 198 0.05 -6.98 -26.97
C ARG A 198 0.72 -5.80 -26.26
N PRO A 199 0.39 -5.49 -25.00
CA PRO A 199 1.35 -4.81 -24.15
C PRO A 199 2.54 -5.74 -23.97
N THR A 200 3.69 -5.32 -24.50
CA THR A 200 5.00 -5.92 -24.29
C THR A 200 5.38 -5.79 -22.83
N PHE A 201 4.99 -6.76 -21.99
CA PHE A 201 5.73 -7.04 -20.77
C PHE A 201 7.16 -7.33 -21.18
N GLY A 202 8.08 -6.45 -20.77
CA GLY A 202 9.50 -6.56 -21.05
C GLY A 202 9.99 -7.98 -20.80
N VAL A 203 10.36 -8.64 -21.89
CA VAL A 203 11.29 -9.76 -21.85
C VAL A 203 12.63 -9.14 -21.48
N GLY A 204 13.00 -9.27 -20.22
CA GLY A 204 14.18 -8.61 -19.67
C GLY A 204 14.23 -8.77 -18.17
N ARG A 205 14.22 -10.01 -17.69
CA ARG A 205 14.75 -10.31 -16.35
C ARG A 205 16.20 -9.83 -16.34
N VAL A 206 16.54 -8.85 -15.51
CA VAL A 206 17.86 -8.93 -14.87
C VAL A 206 17.79 -10.20 -14.02
N PRO A 207 18.70 -11.17 -14.19
CA PRO A 207 18.71 -12.34 -13.34
C PRO A 207 18.82 -11.90 -11.87
N LEU A 208 18.08 -12.59 -10.99
CA LEU A 208 18.19 -12.50 -9.53
C LEU A 208 19.60 -12.81 -8.98
N SER A 209 20.61 -12.97 -9.84
CA SER A 209 22.02 -13.10 -9.47
C SER A 209 22.65 -11.80 -8.99
N ASP A 210 22.00 -10.65 -9.22
CA ASP A 210 22.59 -9.33 -8.95
C ASP A 210 21.89 -8.58 -7.80
N VAL A 211 20.91 -9.21 -7.14
CA VAL A 211 20.52 -8.86 -5.77
C VAL A 211 21.39 -9.74 -4.88
N TYR A 212 22.48 -9.17 -4.38
CA TYR A 212 23.30 -9.82 -3.37
C TYR A 212 22.45 -10.02 -2.11
N VAL A 213 21.88 -11.21 -1.93
CA VAL A 213 21.53 -11.72 -0.62
C VAL A 213 22.87 -12.14 -0.02
N SER A 214 23.38 -11.38 0.95
CA SER A 214 24.64 -11.73 1.60
C SER A 214 24.54 -13.14 2.17
N ASP A 215 25.52 -14.00 1.85
CA ASP A 215 25.68 -15.33 2.46
C ASP A 215 26.22 -15.26 3.91
N GLU A 216 26.25 -14.08 4.55
CA GLU A 216 26.75 -13.93 5.92
C GLU A 216 25.67 -14.05 6.99
N THR A 217 25.99 -14.89 7.95
CA THR A 217 25.14 -15.52 8.95
C THR A 217 24.98 -14.67 10.23
N VAL A 218 25.23 -13.36 10.19
CA VAL A 218 24.98 -12.41 11.29
C VAL A 218 24.74 -11.01 10.71
N PRO A 219 23.65 -10.28 11.06
CA PRO A 219 23.43 -8.91 10.61
C PRO A 219 24.58 -7.99 11.03
N THR A 220 25.09 -7.15 10.12
CA THR A 220 26.05 -6.11 10.50
C THR A 220 25.28 -5.02 11.22
N LEU A 221 25.53 -4.81 12.52
CA LEU A 221 24.86 -3.76 13.31
C LEU A 221 25.65 -2.44 13.37
N GLU A 222 26.87 -2.42 12.82
CA GLU A 222 27.76 -1.27 12.83
C GLU A 222 27.95 -0.68 11.42
N GLY A 223 28.31 0.61 11.35
CA GLY A 223 28.59 1.27 10.08
C GLY A 223 27.35 1.67 9.26
N GLN A 224 26.16 1.69 9.88
CA GLN A 224 24.94 2.11 9.20
C GLN A 224 24.98 3.59 8.79
N THR A 225 24.35 3.89 7.66
CA THR A 225 24.03 5.25 7.24
C THR A 225 22.55 5.50 7.45
N ARG A 226 22.24 6.56 8.20
CA ARG A 226 20.87 7.07 8.31
C ARG A 226 20.66 8.19 7.31
N LEU A 227 19.77 7.97 6.37
CA LEU A 227 19.34 8.98 5.39
C LEU A 227 18.01 9.59 5.85
N ILE A 228 17.96 10.92 5.98
CA ILE A 228 16.73 11.66 6.26
C ILE A 228 16.41 12.52 5.04
N LEU A 229 15.42 12.13 4.25
CA LEU A 229 14.96 12.89 3.10
C LEU A 229 13.87 13.88 3.53
N VAL A 230 14.01 15.12 3.10
CA VAL A 230 13.08 16.22 3.40
C VAL A 230 12.61 16.83 2.09
N ARG A 231 11.30 16.82 1.84
CA ARG A 231 10.75 17.59 0.70
C ARG A 231 10.83 19.08 1.03
N HIS A 232 11.17 19.92 0.06
CA HIS A 232 11.11 21.38 0.26
C HIS A 232 9.73 21.87 0.75
N GLY A 233 9.71 23.02 1.42
CA GLY A 233 8.46 23.69 1.82
C GLY A 233 7.68 24.28 0.65
N VAL A 234 6.45 24.72 0.90
CA VAL A 234 5.60 25.25 -0.16
C VAL A 234 6.17 26.52 -0.80
N THR A 235 5.91 26.64 -2.10
CA THR A 235 6.12 27.83 -2.93
C THR A 235 4.77 28.26 -3.49
N ASP A 236 4.67 29.44 -4.10
CA ASP A 236 3.45 29.87 -4.79
C ASP A 236 3.08 28.91 -5.95
N PHE A 237 4.07 28.24 -6.54
CA PHE A 237 3.85 27.20 -7.55
C PHE A 237 3.26 25.93 -6.93
N THR A 238 3.71 25.57 -5.72
CA THR A 238 3.16 24.40 -5.00
C THR A 238 1.68 24.60 -4.69
N GLU A 239 1.31 25.78 -4.19
CA GLU A 239 -0.07 26.13 -3.85
C GLU A 239 -0.97 26.24 -5.09
N SER A 240 -0.44 26.76 -6.20
CA SER A 240 -1.16 26.82 -7.47
C SER A 240 -1.04 25.56 -8.35
N HIS A 241 -0.47 24.49 -7.80
CA HIS A 241 -0.27 23.19 -8.46
C HIS A 241 0.44 23.28 -9.82
N ARG A 242 1.44 24.14 -9.92
CA ARG A 242 2.33 24.29 -11.09
C ARG A 242 3.55 23.39 -10.99
N LEU A 243 4.03 22.95 -12.15
CA LEU A 243 5.30 22.22 -12.26
C LEU A 243 6.48 23.19 -12.19
N ASP A 244 7.49 22.86 -11.37
CA ASP A 244 8.70 23.64 -11.15
C ASP A 244 9.97 22.76 -11.20
N GLY A 245 10.19 22.12 -12.36
CA GLY A 245 11.31 21.22 -12.60
C GLY A 245 12.66 21.93 -12.72
N ARG A 246 13.75 21.15 -12.72
CA ARG A 246 15.09 21.70 -12.97
C ARG A 246 15.17 22.27 -14.39
N GLY A 247 15.82 23.43 -14.54
CA GLY A 247 15.93 24.13 -15.83
C GLY A 247 14.73 25.04 -16.16
N GLY A 248 13.63 24.94 -15.40
CA GLY A 248 12.49 25.85 -15.46
C GLY A 248 12.59 27.02 -14.49
N ALA A 249 11.43 27.49 -14.03
CA ALA A 249 11.35 28.48 -12.97
C ALA A 249 11.90 27.92 -11.64
N ASP A 250 12.64 28.74 -10.90
CA ASP A 250 13.22 28.38 -9.60
C ASP A 250 12.57 29.20 -8.47
N PRO A 251 11.29 28.95 -8.13
CA PRO A 251 10.57 29.72 -7.14
C PRO A 251 11.18 29.52 -5.76
N GLU A 252 11.14 30.58 -4.95
CA GLU A 252 11.50 30.52 -3.54
C GLU A 252 10.33 30.04 -2.67
N LEU A 253 10.66 29.63 -1.44
CA LEU A 253 9.65 29.37 -0.41
C LEU A 253 8.85 30.64 -0.13
N ASN A 254 7.52 30.50 -0.04
CA ASN A 254 6.68 31.60 0.45
C ASN A 254 6.70 31.64 2.00
N ASP A 255 5.96 32.57 2.60
CA ASP A 255 5.94 32.73 4.06
C ASP A 255 5.53 31.45 4.80
N THR A 256 4.58 30.69 4.24
CA THR A 256 4.17 29.38 4.79
C THR A 256 5.30 28.37 4.64
N GLY A 257 5.94 28.29 3.48
CA GLY A 257 7.08 27.41 3.22
C GLY A 257 8.28 27.69 4.13
N LEU A 258 8.53 28.97 4.46
CA LEU A 258 9.59 29.36 5.40
C LEU A 258 9.27 28.91 6.83
N ARG A 259 8.01 29.03 7.29
CA ARG A 259 7.60 28.50 8.60
C ARG A 259 7.70 26.97 8.65
N GLN A 260 7.24 26.31 7.60
CA GLN A 260 7.35 24.86 7.44
C GLN A 260 8.82 24.40 7.49
N ALA A 261 9.72 25.07 6.76
CA ALA A 261 11.15 24.75 6.75
C ALA A 261 11.79 24.87 8.13
N ARG A 262 11.44 25.90 8.91
CA ARG A 262 11.90 26.05 10.30
C ARG A 262 11.38 24.93 11.20
N ALA A 263 10.12 24.53 11.06
CA ALA A 263 9.56 23.42 11.82
C ALA A 263 10.23 22.08 11.47
N ALA A 264 10.48 21.83 10.18
CA ALA A 264 11.21 20.66 9.73
C ALA A 264 12.65 20.66 10.24
N ALA A 265 13.32 21.81 10.26
CA ALA A 265 14.66 21.95 10.83
C ALA A 265 14.70 21.58 12.32
N ALA A 266 13.73 22.04 13.12
CA ALA A 266 13.61 21.66 14.53
C ALA A 266 13.38 20.15 14.70
N ALA A 267 12.46 19.57 13.92
CA ALA A 267 12.15 18.14 13.98
C ALA A 267 13.35 17.26 13.57
N VAL A 268 14.08 17.66 12.53
CA VAL A 268 15.33 16.98 12.13
C VAL A 268 16.38 17.08 13.24
N ALA A 269 16.54 18.25 13.87
CA ALA A 269 17.47 18.41 14.98
C ALA A 269 17.11 17.48 16.16
N GLU A 270 15.84 17.29 16.48
CA GLU A 270 15.40 16.32 17.48
C GLU A 270 15.70 14.88 17.08
N LEU A 271 15.45 14.49 15.83
CA LEU A 271 15.74 13.14 15.32
C LEU A 271 17.24 12.83 15.38
N VAL A 272 18.07 13.80 14.99
CA VAL A 272 19.53 13.70 15.02
C VAL A 272 20.05 13.64 16.44
N ALA A 273 19.52 14.47 17.36
CA ALA A 273 19.95 14.48 18.76
C ALA A 273 19.68 13.15 19.50
N ARG A 274 18.68 12.38 19.04
CA ARG A 274 18.38 11.04 19.57
C ARG A 274 19.22 9.93 18.93
N SER A 275 20.13 10.28 18.01
CA SER A 275 20.91 9.33 17.25
C SER A 275 22.36 9.32 17.72
N GLU A 276 22.89 8.13 17.99
CA GLU A 276 24.32 7.92 18.22
C GLU A 276 25.09 7.72 16.88
N ILE A 277 24.41 7.85 15.74
CA ILE A 277 24.93 7.51 14.42
C ILE A 277 25.81 8.65 13.88
N GLY A 278 27.08 8.62 14.29
CA GLY A 278 28.20 9.26 13.60
C GLY A 278 28.07 10.76 13.27
N PRO A 279 28.89 11.27 12.33
CA PRO A 279 28.82 12.66 11.90
C PRO A 279 27.52 12.97 11.15
N VAL A 280 27.04 14.20 11.29
CA VAL A 280 25.84 14.69 10.61
C VAL A 280 26.23 15.56 9.42
N ARG A 281 25.56 15.39 8.28
CA ARG A 281 25.74 16.19 7.07
C ARG A 281 24.40 16.63 6.52
N VAL A 282 24.35 17.82 5.95
CA VAL A 282 23.17 18.35 5.26
C VAL A 282 23.51 18.61 3.80
N VAL A 283 22.80 17.93 2.92
CA VAL A 283 22.89 18.09 1.47
C VAL A 283 21.58 18.68 0.99
N SER A 284 21.61 19.55 -0.01
CA SER A 284 20.41 19.95 -0.72
C SER A 284 20.59 19.86 -2.23
N SER A 285 19.47 19.72 -2.92
CA SER A 285 19.35 20.15 -4.32
C SER A 285 19.89 21.57 -4.53
N SER A 286 20.22 21.88 -5.79
CA SER A 286 20.61 23.20 -6.27
C SER A 286 19.45 24.20 -6.40
N LEU A 287 18.20 23.74 -6.43
CA LEU A 287 17.01 24.58 -6.60
C LEU A 287 16.71 25.39 -5.32
N ARG A 288 16.35 26.67 -5.48
CA ARG A 288 16.25 27.67 -4.41
C ARG A 288 15.36 27.23 -3.25
N ARG A 289 14.17 26.69 -3.52
CA ARG A 289 13.25 26.18 -2.49
C ARG A 289 13.86 25.06 -1.61
N ALA A 290 14.62 24.15 -2.23
CA ALA A 290 15.29 23.07 -1.51
C ALA A 290 16.55 23.59 -0.80
N ARG A 291 17.27 24.54 -1.39
CA ARG A 291 18.39 25.24 -0.74
C ARG A 291 17.94 25.99 0.52
N GLN A 292 16.82 26.72 0.47
CA GLN A 292 16.28 27.42 1.63
C GLN A 292 15.85 26.45 2.74
N THR A 293 15.21 25.33 2.36
CA THR A 293 14.85 24.27 3.32
C THR A 293 16.08 23.62 3.94
N GLY A 294 17.06 23.23 3.11
CA GLY A 294 18.32 22.64 3.56
C GLY A 294 19.17 23.60 4.40
N GLN A 295 19.15 24.90 4.10
CA GLN A 295 19.86 25.90 4.88
C GLN A 295 19.27 26.03 6.28
N ALA A 296 17.94 26.08 6.40
CA ALA A 296 17.30 26.12 7.72
C ALA A 296 17.66 24.89 8.58
N ILE A 297 17.73 23.71 7.97
CA ILE A 297 18.15 22.47 8.64
C ILE A 297 19.63 22.55 9.05
N ALA A 298 20.51 22.99 8.16
CA ALA A 298 21.94 23.12 8.42
C ALA A 298 22.22 24.11 9.57
N ASP A 299 21.52 25.26 9.57
CA ASP A 299 21.60 26.27 10.63
C ASP A 299 21.16 25.70 11.99
N ALA A 300 20.06 24.93 12.02
CA ALA A 300 19.57 24.30 13.25
C ALA A 300 20.50 23.21 13.80
N LEU A 301 21.21 22.51 12.91
CA LEU A 301 22.18 21.47 13.27
C LEU A 301 23.60 22.02 13.52
N GLY A 302 23.85 23.30 13.21
CA GLY A 302 25.18 23.91 13.34
C GLY A 302 26.22 23.35 12.39
N VAL A 303 25.82 22.91 11.19
CA VAL A 303 26.71 22.34 10.16
C VAL A 303 26.64 23.14 8.86
N GLU A 304 27.62 22.96 7.98
CA GLU A 304 27.56 23.55 6.64
C GLU A 304 26.62 22.75 5.72
N ARG A 305 25.90 23.47 4.85
CA ARG A 305 25.05 22.88 3.82
C ARG A 305 25.85 22.63 2.54
N GLU A 306 25.92 21.38 2.12
CA GLU A 306 26.47 20.98 0.82
C GLU A 306 25.40 21.08 -0.28
N GLN A 307 25.81 21.39 -1.50
CA GLN A 307 24.94 21.35 -2.68
C GLN A 307 25.30 20.15 -3.55
N ASP A 308 24.29 19.42 -3.99
CA ASP A 308 24.43 18.36 -4.98
C ASP A 308 23.23 18.41 -5.94
N ALA A 309 23.51 18.81 -7.19
CA ALA A 309 22.51 19.01 -8.24
C ALA A 309 21.89 17.70 -8.75
N ASP A 310 22.47 16.55 -8.39
CA ASP A 310 21.84 15.27 -8.68
C ASP A 310 20.62 14.99 -7.80
N TRP A 311 20.36 15.82 -6.79
CA TRP A 311 19.11 15.82 -6.01
C TRP A 311 18.03 16.77 -6.55
N ASP A 312 18.24 17.45 -7.68
CA ASP A 312 17.26 18.37 -8.26
C ASP A 312 15.98 17.68 -8.71
N GLU A 313 14.86 18.42 -8.81
CA GLU A 313 13.61 17.87 -9.33
C GLU A 313 13.75 17.43 -10.79
N GLN A 314 12.88 16.53 -11.24
CA GLN A 314 12.76 16.16 -12.65
C GLN A 314 12.61 17.42 -13.52
N SER A 315 13.29 17.49 -14.67
CA SER A 315 13.03 18.54 -15.66
C SER A 315 11.70 18.25 -16.36
N PHE A 316 10.77 19.21 -16.35
CA PHE A 316 9.52 19.10 -17.09
C PHE A 316 9.57 19.84 -18.44
N GLY A 317 10.71 20.48 -18.78
CA GLY A 317 10.95 21.08 -20.08
C GLY A 317 9.86 22.07 -20.49
N SER A 318 9.25 21.84 -21.65
CA SER A 318 8.15 22.65 -22.18
C SER A 318 6.91 22.72 -21.28
N TRP A 319 6.83 21.92 -20.21
CA TRP A 319 5.73 21.94 -19.24
C TRP A 319 6.01 22.77 -17.99
N ASP A 320 7.23 23.26 -17.79
CA ASP A 320 7.57 24.09 -16.63
C ASP A 320 6.66 25.33 -16.55
N GLY A 321 6.14 25.60 -15.35
CA GLY A 321 5.20 26.68 -15.08
C GLY A 321 3.74 26.40 -15.44
N LEU A 322 3.43 25.32 -16.17
CA LEU A 322 2.04 24.90 -16.40
C LEU A 322 1.45 24.29 -15.13
N SER A 323 0.15 24.54 -14.89
CA SER A 323 -0.55 23.88 -13.80
C SER A 323 -1.00 22.47 -14.18
N MET A 324 -1.09 21.59 -13.19
CA MET A 324 -1.65 20.25 -13.35
C MET A 324 -3.07 20.29 -13.95
N GLY A 325 -3.88 21.30 -13.60
CA GLY A 325 -5.20 21.49 -14.19
C GLY A 325 -5.16 21.82 -15.68
N GLN A 326 -4.21 22.65 -16.11
CA GLN A 326 -4.00 22.96 -17.53
C GLN A 326 -3.55 21.70 -18.30
N LEU A 327 -2.61 20.94 -17.74
CA LEU A 327 -2.12 19.70 -18.36
C LEU A 327 -3.21 18.63 -18.42
N MET A 328 -4.02 18.45 -17.38
CA MET A 328 -5.14 17.51 -17.38
C MET A 328 -6.20 17.86 -18.42
N GLY A 329 -6.47 19.16 -18.63
CA GLY A 329 -7.45 19.63 -19.61
C GLY A 329 -6.97 19.56 -21.06
N SER A 330 -5.66 19.67 -21.32
CA SER A 330 -5.11 19.78 -22.67
C SER A 330 -4.30 18.58 -23.14
N ARG A 331 -3.67 17.84 -22.22
CA ARG A 331 -2.69 16.77 -22.51
C ARG A 331 -2.83 15.57 -21.54
N PRO A 332 -4.03 15.00 -21.34
CA PRO A 332 -4.24 13.92 -20.36
C PRO A 332 -3.49 12.63 -20.69
N GLU A 333 -3.35 12.27 -21.98
CA GLU A 333 -2.63 11.07 -22.39
C GLU A 333 -1.12 11.19 -22.17
N GLU A 334 -0.54 12.36 -22.47
CA GLU A 334 0.88 12.63 -22.19
C GLU A 334 1.17 12.63 -20.69
N LEU A 335 0.24 13.12 -19.86
CA LEU A 335 0.36 13.02 -18.39
C LEU A 335 0.40 11.56 -17.91
N LEU A 336 -0.38 10.67 -18.53
CA LEU A 336 -0.32 9.24 -18.24
C LEU A 336 1.00 8.63 -18.71
N ARG A 337 1.53 9.07 -19.86
CA ARG A 337 2.85 8.64 -20.33
C ARG A 337 3.96 9.08 -19.39
N LEU A 338 3.98 10.33 -18.95
CA LEU A 338 4.95 10.83 -17.95
C LEU A 338 4.99 9.96 -16.69
N ARG A 339 3.83 9.41 -16.29
CA ARG A 339 3.71 8.58 -15.09
C ARG A 339 4.13 7.13 -15.31
N ASN A 340 3.86 6.58 -16.49
CA ASN A 340 3.90 5.14 -16.73
C ASN A 340 5.00 4.67 -17.71
N ASP A 341 5.50 5.57 -18.55
CA ASP A 341 6.55 5.29 -19.53
C ASP A 341 7.87 5.90 -19.03
N PRO A 342 8.83 5.08 -18.54
CA PRO A 342 10.04 5.59 -17.94
C PRO A 342 11.01 6.25 -18.94
N GLU A 343 10.82 6.03 -20.25
CA GLU A 343 11.63 6.65 -21.30
C GLU A 343 11.07 7.99 -21.76
N TRP A 344 9.78 8.23 -21.54
CA TRP A 344 9.12 9.41 -22.08
C TRP A 344 9.38 10.64 -21.22
N ALA A 345 9.53 11.78 -21.89
CA ALA A 345 9.58 13.10 -21.29
C ALA A 345 8.94 14.13 -22.23
N PRO A 346 8.38 15.24 -21.71
CA PRO A 346 8.02 16.39 -22.52
C PRO A 346 9.25 16.98 -23.21
N ASP A 347 9.05 17.76 -24.28
CA ASP A 347 10.16 18.38 -25.03
C ASP A 347 11.08 19.19 -24.11
N GLY A 348 12.38 18.91 -24.14
CA GLY A 348 13.38 19.53 -23.26
C GLY A 348 13.35 19.05 -21.81
N GLY A 349 12.50 18.09 -21.48
CA GLY A 349 12.37 17.47 -20.16
C GLY A 349 13.36 16.34 -19.90
N GLU A 350 13.30 15.79 -18.69
CA GLU A 350 14.07 14.64 -18.23
C GLU A 350 13.12 13.44 -18.11
N SER A 351 13.51 12.27 -18.64
CA SER A 351 12.72 11.04 -18.48
C SER A 351 12.89 10.44 -17.09
N ARG A 352 12.01 9.52 -16.68
CA ARG A 352 12.13 8.87 -15.37
C ARG A 352 13.43 8.06 -15.27
N ARG A 353 13.87 7.40 -16.36
CA ARG A 353 15.16 6.69 -16.39
C ARG A 353 16.34 7.63 -16.14
N GLN A 354 16.33 8.81 -16.75
CA GLN A 354 17.41 9.81 -16.59
C GLN A 354 17.45 10.33 -15.15
N LEU A 355 16.28 10.67 -14.59
CA LEU A 355 16.13 11.05 -13.19
C LEU A 355 16.67 9.95 -12.26
N ASP A 356 16.22 8.71 -12.42
CA ASP A 356 16.58 7.58 -11.55
C ASP A 356 18.09 7.28 -11.59
N ALA A 357 18.75 7.42 -12.75
CA ALA A 357 20.20 7.24 -12.88
C ALA A 357 20.97 8.29 -12.08
N ARG A 358 20.60 9.56 -12.23
CA ARG A 358 21.17 10.71 -11.51
C ARG A 358 20.95 10.60 -10.01
N VAL A 359 19.71 10.38 -9.58
CA VAL A 359 19.34 10.25 -8.17
C VAL A 359 19.99 9.02 -7.54
N GLY A 360 20.12 7.91 -8.29
CA GLY A 360 20.83 6.72 -7.84
C GLY A 360 22.31 6.98 -7.54
N ALA A 361 22.99 7.78 -8.38
CA ALA A 361 24.37 8.20 -8.12
C ALA A 361 24.48 9.09 -6.88
N ALA A 362 23.54 10.03 -6.70
CA ALA A 362 23.47 10.89 -5.52
C ALA A 362 23.23 10.10 -4.23
N LEU A 363 22.31 9.14 -4.27
CA LEU A 363 22.01 8.22 -3.18
C LEU A 363 23.24 7.39 -2.81
N GLY A 364 23.96 6.85 -3.79
CA GLY A 364 25.21 6.11 -3.56
C GLY A 364 26.26 6.97 -2.84
N ARG A 365 26.43 8.24 -3.25
CA ARG A 365 27.32 9.19 -2.56
C ARG A 365 26.84 9.54 -1.15
N ALA A 366 25.53 9.59 -0.91
CA ALA A 366 24.98 9.83 0.42
C ALA A 366 25.24 8.64 1.35
N ILE A 367 24.98 7.41 0.89
CA ILE A 367 25.22 6.17 1.65
C ILE A 367 26.72 5.99 1.94
N ALA A 368 27.58 6.20 0.94
CA ALA A 368 29.02 6.01 1.10
C ALA A 368 29.67 6.96 2.13
N ARG A 369 28.99 8.04 2.55
CA ARG A 369 29.50 8.96 3.58
C ARG A 369 29.44 8.37 4.99
N GLY A 370 28.53 7.43 5.27
CA GLY A 370 28.28 6.97 6.64
C GLY A 370 27.60 8.03 7.52
N GLY A 371 27.28 7.68 8.77
CA GLY A 371 26.71 8.61 9.73
C GLY A 371 25.26 8.98 9.40
N THR A 372 24.88 10.22 9.70
CA THR A 372 23.54 10.75 9.35
C THR A 372 23.64 11.76 8.22
N VAL A 373 22.96 11.49 7.10
CA VAL A 373 22.88 12.39 5.95
C VAL A 373 21.46 12.88 5.78
N VAL A 374 21.24 14.18 5.96
CA VAL A 374 19.96 14.83 5.72
C VAL A 374 19.97 15.44 4.31
N VAL A 375 18.94 15.15 3.50
CA VAL A 375 18.85 15.60 2.12
C VAL A 375 17.56 16.39 1.90
N ALA A 376 17.68 17.70 1.63
CA ALA A 376 16.56 18.53 1.20
C ALA A 376 16.38 18.46 -0.33
N THR A 377 15.24 17.92 -0.78
CA THR A 377 14.97 17.58 -2.20
C THR A 377 13.47 17.70 -2.53
N HIS A 378 13.00 16.97 -3.54
CA HIS A 378 11.75 17.21 -4.26
C HIS A 378 10.90 15.95 -4.42
N ARG A 379 9.68 16.13 -4.89
CA ARG A 379 8.67 15.07 -4.85
C ARG A 379 9.06 13.86 -5.69
N VAL A 380 9.41 14.05 -6.97
CA VAL A 380 9.71 12.91 -7.84
C VAL A 380 11.02 12.24 -7.44
N VAL A 381 11.96 13.01 -6.87
CA VAL A 381 13.22 12.50 -6.32
C VAL A 381 13.01 11.60 -5.10
N LEU A 382 12.18 12.00 -4.12
CA LEU A 382 11.82 11.12 -3.00
C LEU A 382 11.20 9.81 -3.50
N MET A 383 10.29 9.91 -4.48
CA MET A 383 9.67 8.74 -5.09
C MET A 383 10.69 7.85 -5.82
N SER A 384 11.69 8.43 -6.48
CA SER A 384 12.80 7.71 -7.12
C SER A 384 13.60 6.89 -6.09
N VAL A 385 13.98 7.51 -4.98
CA VAL A 385 14.71 6.81 -3.90
C VAL A 385 13.87 5.68 -3.32
N LEU A 386 12.61 5.94 -2.96
CA LEU A 386 11.74 4.93 -2.36
C LEU A 386 11.44 3.78 -3.31
N CYS A 387 11.20 4.05 -4.60
CA CYS A 387 11.07 3.01 -5.61
C CYS A 387 12.29 2.12 -5.69
N ARG A 388 13.47 2.72 -5.74
CA ARG A 388 14.74 2.00 -5.86
C ARG A 388 15.01 1.11 -4.64
N LEU A 389 14.70 1.59 -3.44
CA LEU A 389 15.04 0.90 -2.19
C LEU A 389 14.00 -0.14 -1.77
N LEU A 390 12.73 0.08 -2.09
CA LEU A 390 11.62 -0.82 -1.71
C LEU A 390 11.18 -1.74 -2.87
N ASP A 391 11.86 -1.67 -4.01
CA ASP A 391 11.46 -2.36 -5.26
C ASP A 391 9.99 -2.10 -5.63
N ILE A 392 9.55 -0.85 -5.44
CA ILE A 392 8.20 -0.41 -5.77
C ILE A 392 8.18 0.00 -7.24
N ASP A 393 7.30 -0.62 -8.03
CA ASP A 393 7.03 -0.22 -9.40
C ASP A 393 6.70 1.29 -9.51
N ALA A 394 7.24 1.96 -10.53
CA ALA A 394 7.11 3.40 -10.71
C ALA A 394 5.64 3.88 -10.75
N ASN A 395 4.70 3.06 -11.22
CA ASN A 395 3.28 3.40 -11.22
C ASN A 395 2.69 3.43 -9.80
N ARG A 396 3.23 2.61 -8.89
CA ARG A 396 2.83 2.53 -7.48
C ARG A 396 3.50 3.60 -6.62
N ALA A 397 4.62 4.15 -7.09
CA ALA A 397 5.30 5.28 -6.45
C ALA A 397 4.34 6.44 -6.14
N TRP A 398 3.38 6.69 -7.04
CA TRP A 398 2.39 7.77 -6.89
C TRP A 398 1.41 7.57 -5.73
N SER A 399 1.35 6.36 -5.15
CA SER A 399 0.60 6.07 -3.93
C SER A 399 1.35 6.46 -2.65
N VAL A 400 2.63 6.85 -2.75
CA VAL A 400 3.41 7.32 -1.61
C VAL A 400 3.20 8.82 -1.42
N ALA A 401 2.63 9.18 -0.27
CA ALA A 401 2.50 10.58 0.12
C ALA A 401 3.88 11.20 0.32
N THR A 402 4.05 12.44 -0.10
CA THR A 402 5.31 13.20 -0.02
C THR A 402 4.95 14.67 0.13
N ALA A 403 4.27 15.02 1.23
CA ALA A 403 3.83 16.37 1.53
C ALA A 403 5.01 17.36 1.63
N PRO A 404 4.81 18.66 1.37
CA PRO A 404 5.85 19.68 1.58
C PRO A 404 6.41 19.60 3.00
N THR A 405 7.73 19.72 3.15
CA THR A 405 8.45 19.55 4.42
C THR A 405 8.20 18.26 5.20
N SER A 406 7.67 17.22 4.55
CA SER A 406 7.59 15.91 5.19
C SER A 406 8.96 15.26 5.30
N LEU A 407 9.12 14.44 6.34
CA LEU A 407 10.33 13.71 6.65
C LEU A 407 10.18 12.24 6.24
N THR A 408 11.23 11.67 5.67
CA THR A 408 11.33 10.23 5.37
C THR A 408 12.69 9.75 5.84
N ALA A 409 12.73 8.73 6.70
CA ALA A 409 13.97 8.21 7.24
C ALA A 409 14.22 6.76 6.81
N ILE A 410 15.47 6.51 6.42
CA ILE A 410 15.94 5.25 5.88
C ILE A 410 17.27 4.89 6.53
N GLU A 411 17.44 3.64 6.89
CA GLU A 411 18.69 3.09 7.39
C GLU A 411 19.26 2.12 6.36
N VAL A 412 20.56 2.26 6.07
CA VAL A 412 21.27 1.44 5.10
C VAL A 412 22.54 0.90 5.76
N TRP A 413 22.75 -0.41 5.69
CA TRP A 413 23.91 -1.09 6.26
C TRP A 413 24.94 -1.45 5.19
N PRO A 414 26.23 -1.63 5.57
CA PRO A 414 27.30 -1.96 4.63
C PRO A 414 27.09 -3.26 3.85
N ASP A 415 26.34 -4.22 4.43
CA ASP A 415 25.95 -5.48 3.81
C ASP A 415 24.83 -5.35 2.76
N GLY A 416 24.32 -4.12 2.57
CA GLY A 416 23.22 -3.82 1.66
C GLY A 416 21.84 -3.96 2.29
N GLY A 417 21.75 -4.26 3.59
CA GLY A 417 20.49 -4.19 4.33
C GLY A 417 19.89 -2.79 4.24
N VAL A 418 18.57 -2.70 4.04
CA VAL A 418 17.83 -1.44 3.98
C VAL A 418 16.57 -1.54 4.82
N GLN A 419 16.31 -0.53 5.65
CA GLN A 419 15.07 -0.37 6.39
C GLN A 419 14.53 1.04 6.22
N VAL A 420 13.23 1.15 5.93
CA VAL A 420 12.53 2.44 5.93
C VAL A 420 11.85 2.60 7.27
N ALA A 421 12.38 3.50 8.11
CA ALA A 421 11.87 3.72 9.46
C ALA A 421 10.49 4.41 9.45
N PHE A 422 10.33 5.42 8.59
CA PHE A 422 9.06 6.07 8.33
C PHE A 422 9.09 6.82 7.00
N VAL A 423 7.90 7.07 6.45
CA VAL A 423 7.71 7.85 5.22
C VAL A 423 6.66 8.92 5.48
N ASN A 424 6.89 10.12 4.96
CA ASN A 424 5.93 11.22 4.99
C ASN A 424 5.46 11.61 6.40
N ASP A 425 6.36 11.64 7.36
CA ASP A 425 6.05 12.18 8.67
C ASP A 425 5.92 13.71 8.59
N THR A 426 4.81 14.22 9.12
CA THR A 426 4.45 15.65 9.11
C THR A 426 3.97 16.14 10.47
N HIS A 427 4.26 15.42 11.56
CA HIS A 427 3.76 15.77 12.89
C HIS A 427 4.24 17.17 13.34
N HIS A 428 5.43 17.59 12.94
CA HIS A 428 6.01 18.91 13.22
C HIS A 428 5.29 20.06 12.53
N LEU A 429 4.37 19.76 11.59
CA LEU A 429 3.54 20.73 10.91
C LEU A 429 2.17 20.92 11.59
N LEU A 430 1.86 20.15 12.63
CA LEU A 430 0.62 20.30 13.38
C LEU A 430 0.51 21.72 13.94
N GLY A 431 -0.58 22.43 13.60
CA GLY A 431 -0.82 23.81 14.02
C GLY A 431 -0.17 24.88 13.12
N LEU A 432 0.56 24.49 12.08
CA LEU A 432 1.08 25.41 11.04
C LEU A 432 0.29 25.37 9.73
N VAL A 433 -0.50 24.30 9.53
CA VAL A 433 -1.32 24.03 8.34
C VAL A 433 -2.79 24.30 8.64
#